data_AF-A0A9X8CXQ1-F1
#
_entry.id   AF-A0A9X8CXQ1-F1
#
_cell.length_a   1.000
_cell.length_b   1.000
_cell.length_c   1.000
_cell.angle_alpha   90.00
_cell.angle_beta   90.00
_cell.angle_gamma   90.00
#
_symmetry.space_group_name_H-M   'P 1'
#
loop_
_entity.id
_entity.type
_entity.pdbx_description
1 polymer ?
#
loop_
_entity_poly.entity_id
_entity_poly.type
_entity_poly.pdbx_seq_one_letter_code
_entity_poly.pdbx_strand_id
1 'polypeptide(L)'
;MESTGNTAHRDPWNKGKIVGQKAPSKLKEIWSLRVRLQMEGRVRELALFNLGIDSKLRGCDLVALKVRDVCHGGQMATRAVVMQHKT
;
A
#
# COMPACT_ATOMS: atom_id res chain seq x y z
N MET A 1 11.91 -27.78 17.41
CA MET A 1 10.64 -27.27 17.99
C MET A 1 10.07 -26.28 17.01
N GLU A 2 9.20 -26.76 16.12
CA GLU A 2 8.57 -25.94 15.09
C GLU A 2 7.49 -25.08 15.73
N SER A 3 7.64 -23.76 15.66
CA SER A 3 6.63 -22.80 16.06
C SER A 3 5.54 -22.75 15.00
N THR A 4 4.49 -23.56 15.18
CA THR A 4 3.25 -23.45 14.41
C THR A 4 2.59 -22.10 14.73
N GLY A 5 2.94 -21.08 13.96
CA GLY A 5 2.27 -19.78 14.02
C GLY A 5 0.83 -19.96 13.55
N ASN A 6 -0.10 -20.07 14.51
CA ASN A 6 -1.53 -20.10 14.26
C ASN A 6 -1.96 -18.76 13.62
N THR A 7 -1.97 -18.69 12.29
CA THR A 7 -2.55 -17.58 11.55
C THR A 7 -4.07 -17.67 11.67
N ALA A 8 -4.60 -17.19 12.80
CA ALA A 8 -6.03 -17.03 12.98
C ALA A 8 -6.57 -16.24 11.78
N HIS A 9 -7.39 -16.90 10.96
CA HIS A 9 -8.00 -16.31 9.77
C HIS A 9 -8.97 -15.21 10.23
N ARG A 10 -8.45 -13.98 10.37
CA ARG A 10 -9.25 -12.81 10.71
C ARG A 10 -10.12 -12.47 9.52
N ASP A 11 -11.41 -12.74 9.67
CA ASP A 11 -12.39 -12.26 8.73
C ASP A 11 -12.29 -10.73 8.61
N PRO A 12 -12.31 -10.19 7.38
CA PRO A 12 -12.20 -8.75 7.19
C PRO A 12 -13.41 -8.05 7.83
N TRP A 13 -13.18 -6.87 8.41
CA TRP A 13 -14.18 -6.11 9.18
C TRP A 13 -15.48 -5.79 8.41
N ASN A 14 -15.41 -5.86 7.08
CA ASN A 14 -16.49 -5.60 6.14
C ASN A 14 -17.09 -6.86 5.49
N LYS A 15 -16.73 -8.08 5.92
CA LYS A 15 -17.32 -9.31 5.38
C LYS A 15 -18.84 -9.28 5.50
N GLY A 16 -19.56 -9.54 4.40
CA GLY A 16 -21.02 -9.50 4.34
C GLY A 16 -21.65 -8.11 4.41
N LYS A 17 -20.86 -7.02 4.42
CA LYS A 17 -21.37 -5.63 4.43
C LYS A 17 -21.19 -4.99 3.06
N ILE A 18 -22.25 -4.40 2.51
CA ILE A 18 -22.16 -3.53 1.33
C ILE A 18 -21.52 -2.22 1.79
N VAL A 19 -20.22 -2.08 1.55
CA VAL A 19 -19.52 -0.82 1.78
C VAL A 19 -19.68 0.02 0.53
N GLY A 20 -20.50 1.07 0.61
CA GLY A 20 -20.67 2.03 -0.47
C GLY A 20 -19.38 2.80 -0.78
N GLN A 21 -19.49 3.80 -1.64
CA GLN A 21 -18.37 4.67 -1.96
C GLN A 21 -17.79 5.30 -0.68
N LYS A 22 -16.49 5.07 -0.44
CA LYS A 22 -15.78 5.74 0.65
C LYS A 22 -15.43 7.17 0.25
N ALA A 23 -15.58 8.09 1.19
CA ALA A 23 -15.11 9.45 1.01
C ALA A 23 -13.57 9.45 0.81
N PRO A 24 -13.05 10.30 -0.09
CA PRO A 24 -11.62 10.55 -0.18
C PRO A 24 -11.06 11.05 1.16
N SER A 25 -9.82 10.68 1.48
CA SER A 25 -9.14 11.18 2.67
C SER A 25 -8.94 12.70 2.60
N LYS A 26 -9.06 13.37 3.75
CA LYS A 26 -8.79 14.81 3.86
C LYS A 26 -7.27 15.05 3.90
N LEU A 27 -6.82 16.21 3.41
CA LEU A 27 -5.42 16.63 3.49
C LEU A 27 -4.84 16.49 4.90
N LYS A 28 -5.58 16.90 5.94
CA LYS A 28 -5.16 16.78 7.34
C LYS A 28 -4.90 15.33 7.77
N GLU A 29 -5.67 14.38 7.26
CA GLU A 29 -5.53 12.94 7.58
C GLU A 29 -4.32 12.34 6.87
N ILE A 30 -4.06 12.77 5.63
CA ILE A 30 -2.86 12.36 4.88
C ILE A 30 -1.60 12.85 5.61
N TRP A 31 -1.59 14.11 6.03
CA TRP A 31 -0.47 14.69 6.78
C TRP A 31 -0.26 14.01 8.12
N SER A 32 -1.33 13.77 8.88
CA SER A 32 -1.20 13.11 10.20
C SER A 32 -0.63 11.70 10.07
N LEU A 33 -1.02 10.94 9.04
CA LEU A 33 -0.49 9.60 8.82
C LEU A 33 0.97 9.62 8.37
N ARG A 34 1.35 10.53 7.45
CA ARG A 34 2.76 10.70 7.04
C ARG A 34 3.67 11.01 8.22
N VAL A 35 3.29 11.98 9.05
CA VAL A 35 4.08 12.37 10.23
C VAL A 35 4.24 11.20 11.19
N ARG A 36 3.15 10.48 11.49
CA ARG A 36 3.21 9.32 12.39
C ARG A 36 4.14 8.23 11.87
N LEU A 37 4.02 7.85 10.60
CA LEU A 37 4.88 6.84 9.99
C LEU A 37 6.36 7.27 9.97
N GLN A 38 6.62 8.56 9.74
CA GLN A 38 7.96 9.11 9.75
C GLN A 38 8.56 9.11 11.16
N MET A 39 7.81 9.52 12.18
CA MET A 39 8.26 9.52 13.58
C MET A 39 8.52 8.11 14.11
N GLU A 40 7.73 7.12 13.68
CA GLU A 40 7.93 5.71 14.04
C GLU A 40 9.05 5.01 13.23
N GLY A 41 9.67 5.70 12.26
CA GLY A 41 10.70 5.10 11.42
C GLY A 41 10.18 3.98 10.50
N ARG A 42 8.89 3.96 10.19
CA ARG A 42 8.25 2.92 9.36
C ARG A 42 8.42 3.20 7.87
N VAL A 43 9.67 3.04 7.41
CA VAL A 43 10.11 3.42 6.05
C VAL A 43 9.30 2.73 4.96
N ARG A 44 9.01 1.42 5.09
CA ARG A 44 8.26 0.67 4.07
C ARG A 44 6.84 1.19 3.93
N GLU A 45 6.14 1.36 5.05
CA GLU A 45 4.77 1.83 5.06
C GLU A 45 4.65 3.29 4.63
N LEU A 46 5.61 4.13 5.01
CA LEU A 46 5.69 5.50 4.53
C LEU A 46 5.88 5.56 3.00
N ALA A 47 6.78 4.72 2.45
CA ALA A 47 7.00 4.63 1.01
C ALA A 47 5.75 4.15 0.27
N LEU A 48 5.11 3.08 0.74
CA LEU A 48 3.87 2.56 0.15
C LEU A 48 2.72 3.58 0.25
N PHE A 49 2.59 4.29 1.37
CA PHE A 49 1.55 5.30 1.55
C PHE A 49 1.71 6.46 0.56
N ASN A 50 2.93 7.02 0.47
CA ASN A 50 3.22 8.11 -0.47
C ASN A 50 3.02 7.64 -1.92
N LEU A 51 3.57 6.46 -2.27
CA LEU A 51 3.45 5.93 -3.62
C LEU A 51 1.98 5.64 -4.00
N GLY A 52 1.18 5.10 -3.10
CA GLY A 52 -0.24 4.81 -3.34
C GLY A 52 -1.05 6.07 -3.64
N ILE A 53 -0.75 7.18 -2.94
CA ILE A 53 -1.38 8.48 -3.19
C ILE A 53 -0.95 9.05 -4.54
N ASP A 54 0.35 9.04 -4.83
CA ASP A 54 0.90 9.66 -6.04
C ASP A 54 0.53 8.89 -7.32
N SER A 55 0.51 7.56 -7.27
CA SER A 55 0.30 6.69 -8.43
C SER A 55 -1.14 6.28 -8.67
N LYS A 56 -2.01 6.37 -7.66
CA LYS A 56 -3.41 5.85 -7.69
C LYS A 56 -3.49 4.36 -8.04
N LEU A 57 -2.48 3.57 -7.67
CA LEU A 57 -2.52 2.13 -7.84
C LEU A 57 -3.58 1.48 -6.94
N ARG A 58 -4.18 0.36 -7.38
CA ARG A 58 -5.02 -0.46 -6.50
C ARG A 58 -4.13 -1.07 -5.44
N GLY A 59 -4.69 -1.31 -4.25
CA GLY A 59 -3.93 -1.86 -3.13
C GLY A 59 -3.20 -3.16 -3.48
N CYS A 60 -3.84 -4.06 -4.23
CA CYS A 60 -3.23 -5.31 -4.69
C CYS A 60 -2.05 -5.10 -5.66
N ASP A 61 -2.19 -4.22 -6.65
CA ASP A 61 -1.13 -3.91 -7.61
C ASP A 61 0.05 -3.22 -6.91
N LEU A 62 -0.24 -2.29 -5.98
CA LEU A 62 0.78 -1.54 -5.23
C LEU A 62 1.66 -2.47 -4.39
N VAL A 63 1.07 -3.41 -3.65
CA VAL A 63 1.84 -4.35 -2.80
C VAL A 63 2.54 -5.44 -3.61
N ALA A 64 2.14 -5.65 -4.88
CA ALA A 64 2.76 -6.60 -5.79
C ALA A 64 3.92 -6.03 -6.61
N LEU A 65 4.16 -4.71 -6.55
CA LEU A 65 5.26 -4.03 -7.23
C LEU A 65 6.62 -4.65 -6.91
N LYS A 66 7.44 -4.79 -7.95
CA LYS A 66 8.80 -5.31 -7.88
C LYS A 66 9.80 -4.20 -8.21
N VAL A 67 11.04 -4.36 -7.75
CA VAL A 67 12.15 -3.43 -8.05
C VAL A 67 12.31 -3.23 -9.55
N ARG A 68 12.18 -4.31 -10.34
CA ARG A 68 12.29 -4.27 -11.81
C ARG A 68 11.22 -3.38 -12.48
N ASP A 69 10.11 -3.12 -11.81
CA ASP A 69 9.01 -2.32 -12.38
C ASP A 69 9.31 -0.82 -12.29
N VAL A 70 10.24 -0.42 -11.41
CA VAL A 70 10.59 0.99 -11.12
C VAL A 70 12.07 1.32 -11.32
N CYS A 71 12.92 0.32 -11.55
CA CYS A 71 14.37 0.46 -11.66
C CYS A 71 14.90 -0.38 -12.83
N HIS A 72 15.78 0.22 -13.65
CA HIS A 72 16.43 -0.41 -14.80
C HIS A 72 17.95 -0.27 -14.64
N GLY A 73 18.70 -1.37 -14.76
CA GLY A 73 20.17 -1.32 -14.67
C GLY A 73 20.71 -0.77 -13.33
N GLY A 74 19.95 -0.92 -12.23
CA GLY A 74 20.30 -0.37 -10.93
C GLY A 74 20.00 1.11 -10.74
N GLN A 75 19.44 1.78 -11.75
CA GLN A 75 19.03 3.19 -11.71
C GLN A 75 17.51 3.31 -11.69
N MET A 76 17.00 4.28 -10.92
CA MET A 76 15.57 4.56 -10.87
C MET A 76 15.07 5.05 -12.23
N ALA A 77 13.97 4.47 -12.71
CA ALA A 77 13.35 4.88 -13.94
C ALA A 77 12.76 6.29 -13.79
N THR A 78 12.90 7.14 -14.81
CA THR A 78 12.22 8.44 -14.85
C THR A 78 10.70 8.29 -14.91
N ARG A 79 10.22 7.15 -15.45
CA ARG A 79 8.82 6.78 -15.51
C ARG A 79 8.66 5.26 -15.38
N ALA A 80 7.68 4.84 -14.60
CA ALA A 80 7.22 3.46 -14.51
C ALA A 80 5.77 3.37 -14.99
N VAL A 81 5.41 2.27 -15.65
CA VAL A 81 4.05 1.98 -16.10
C VAL A 81 3.64 0.64 -15.54
N VAL A 82 2.48 0.59 -14.90
CA VAL A 82 1.97 -0.61 -14.22
C VAL A 82 0.58 -0.92 -14.76
N MET A 83 0.38 -2.13 -15.25
CA MET A 83 -0.95 -2.61 -15.64
C MET A 83 -1.73 -3.04 -14.40
N GLN A 84 -2.91 -2.46 -14.19
CA GLN A 84 -3.71 -2.70 -12.99
C GLN A 84 -4.69 -3.86 -13.16
N HIS A 85 -4.70 -4.81 -12.22
CA HIS A 85 -5.59 -5.98 -12.26
C HIS A 85 -6.90 -5.70 -11.55
N LYS A 86 -8.02 -5.98 -12.21
CA LYS A 86 -9.35 -5.88 -11.60
C LYS A 86 -9.72 -7.27 -11.08
N THR A 87 -9.83 -7.39 -9.76
CA THR A 87 -10.38 -8.57 -9.08
C THR A 87 -11.90 -8.55 -9.14
#